data_AF-A0A2E3W1K0-F1
#
_entry.id   AF-A0A2E3W1K0-F1
#
_cell.length_a   1.000
_cell.length_b   1.000
_cell.length_c   1.000
_cell.angle_alpha   90.00
_cell.angle_beta   90.00
_cell.angle_gamma   90.00
#
_symmetry.space_group_name_H-M   'P 1'
#
loop_
_entity.id
_entity.type
_entity.pdbx_description
1 polymer ?
#
loop_
_entity_poly.entity_id
_entity_poly.type
_entity_poly.pdbx_seq_one_letter_code
_entity_poly.pdbx_strand_id
1 'polypeptide(L)'
;MGLTKCVVILIFLSLSASAQDERFFRKIFTDELNLKKPRPSAKIKVSSPLYMVDINRDCIKEGVVTSKRDGQDFFEIKDKFGVVRFSLKLNAKGVDSSVYKVELKTITPTADVMLVHFYEGYSGVFDYKATARLFFVVIENRDLKKIYPYKGPAFFLEREKVGNQYNLRKYHVNVLDYNGNGHNEVSVTYNNIQRLYFYKTKGLWQTL
;
A
#
# COMPACT_ATOMS: atom_id res chain seq x y z
N MET A 1 43.29 56.12 -16.49
CA MET A 1 42.68 55.17 -17.46
C MET A 1 42.31 53.80 -16.84
N GLY A 2 42.05 53.70 -15.52
CA GLY A 2 41.83 52.39 -14.86
C GLY A 2 40.41 52.14 -14.34
N LEU A 3 39.65 53.17 -13.94
CA LEU A 3 38.37 52.98 -13.27
C LEU A 3 37.22 52.59 -14.23
N THR A 4 37.22 53.15 -15.43
CA THR A 4 36.16 52.93 -16.43
C THR A 4 36.20 51.52 -17.03
N LYS A 5 37.38 50.88 -17.13
CA LYS A 5 37.49 49.49 -17.61
C LYS A 5 36.96 48.48 -16.59
N CYS A 6 37.12 48.72 -15.29
CA CYS A 6 36.62 47.82 -14.24
C CYS A 6 35.08 47.85 -14.12
N VAL A 7 34.44 49.01 -14.30
CA VAL A 7 32.98 49.14 -14.23
C VAL A 7 32.30 48.40 -15.39
N VAL A 8 32.86 48.46 -16.60
CA VAL A 8 32.31 47.75 -17.77
C VAL A 8 32.37 46.23 -17.57
N ILE A 9 33.45 45.71 -17.00
CA ILE A 9 33.60 44.26 -16.74
C ILE A 9 32.58 43.77 -15.69
N LEU A 10 32.32 44.54 -14.64
CA LEU A 10 31.32 44.22 -13.60
C LEU A 10 29.88 44.20 -14.15
N ILE A 11 29.56 45.08 -15.11
CA ILE A 11 28.25 45.11 -15.77
C ILE A 11 28.03 43.88 -16.67
N PHE A 12 29.06 43.39 -17.36
CA PHE A 12 28.93 42.17 -18.18
C PHE A 12 28.83 40.89 -17.34
N LEU A 13 29.44 40.87 -16.15
CA LEU A 13 29.35 39.75 -15.21
C LEU A 13 27.95 39.65 -14.55
N SER A 14 27.29 40.77 -14.27
CA SER A 14 25.94 40.76 -13.69
C SER A 14 24.86 40.32 -14.68
N LEU A 15 25.03 40.61 -15.97
CA LEU A 15 24.12 40.11 -17.02
C LEU A 15 24.17 38.58 -17.17
N SER A 16 25.31 37.96 -16.87
CA SER A 16 25.47 36.50 -16.92
C SER A 16 24.88 35.78 -15.70
N ALA A 17 24.75 36.48 -14.56
CA ALA A 17 24.14 35.94 -13.35
C ALA A 17 22.62 35.78 -13.50
N SER A 18 21.93 36.76 -14.11
CA SER A 18 20.49 36.70 -14.36
C SER A 18 20.08 35.52 -15.27
N ALA A 19 20.97 35.09 -16.17
CA ALA A 19 20.70 33.97 -17.08
C ALA A 19 20.76 32.58 -16.39
N GLN A 20 21.44 32.45 -15.25
CA GLN A 20 21.45 31.19 -14.48
C GLN A 20 20.12 30.98 -13.76
N ASP A 21 19.59 32.04 -13.15
CA ASP A 21 18.32 31.98 -12.43
C ASP A 21 17.15 31.74 -13.38
N GLU A 22 17.11 32.44 -14.53
CA GLU A 22 16.08 32.23 -15.56
C GLU A 22 16.07 30.78 -16.06
N ARG A 23 17.25 30.18 -16.30
CA ARG A 23 17.35 28.79 -16.74
C ARG A 23 16.89 27.82 -15.67
N PHE A 24 17.10 28.13 -14.39
CA PHE A 24 16.60 27.32 -13.29
C PHE A 24 15.08 27.45 -13.13
N PHE A 25 14.54 28.67 -13.14
CA PHE A 25 13.10 28.91 -13.11
C PHE A 25 12.40 28.25 -14.30
N ARG A 26 12.95 28.37 -15.51
CA ARG A 26 12.46 27.65 -16.69
C ARG A 26 12.34 26.17 -16.40
N LYS A 27 13.37 25.52 -15.85
CA LYS A 27 13.32 24.09 -15.52
C LYS A 27 12.28 23.72 -14.44
N ILE A 28 11.97 24.62 -13.50
CA ILE A 28 10.88 24.46 -12.53
C ILE A 28 9.52 24.50 -13.26
N PHE A 29 9.34 25.45 -14.17
CA PHE A 29 8.06 25.68 -14.86
C PHE A 29 7.84 24.76 -16.07
N THR A 30 8.89 24.28 -16.72
CA THR A 30 8.83 23.33 -17.84
C THR A 30 8.84 21.87 -17.40
N ASP A 31 8.80 21.61 -16.08
CA ASP A 31 8.82 20.27 -15.49
C ASP A 31 10.11 19.46 -15.80
N GLU A 32 11.14 20.11 -16.35
CA GLU A 32 12.44 19.51 -16.67
C GLU A 32 13.22 19.05 -15.41
N LEU A 33 12.89 19.60 -14.23
CA LEU A 33 13.41 19.11 -12.94
C LEU A 33 12.72 17.82 -12.47
N ASN A 34 11.54 17.50 -12.99
CA ASN A 34 10.77 16.30 -12.69
C ASN A 34 11.10 15.14 -13.65
N LEU A 35 12.34 15.07 -14.12
CA LEU A 35 12.87 13.80 -14.62
C LEU A 35 12.72 12.78 -13.51
N LYS A 36 11.84 11.78 -13.70
CA LYS A 36 11.65 10.66 -12.79
C LYS A 36 13.00 10.01 -12.59
N LYS A 37 13.73 10.41 -11.54
CA LYS A 37 14.98 9.75 -11.16
C LYS A 37 14.65 8.26 -11.02
N PRO A 38 15.41 7.36 -11.67
CA PRO A 38 15.18 5.94 -11.50
C PRO A 38 15.22 5.66 -10.01
N ARG A 39 14.13 5.09 -9.48
CA ARG A 39 14.07 4.75 -8.06
C ARG A 39 15.25 3.81 -7.78
N PRO A 40 16.07 4.08 -6.76
CA PRO A 40 17.18 3.20 -6.46
C PRO A 40 16.64 1.78 -6.28
N SER A 41 17.32 0.81 -6.89
CA SER A 41 17.00 -0.60 -6.67
C SER A 41 17.18 -0.91 -5.18
N ALA A 42 16.29 -1.76 -4.65
CA ALA A 42 16.42 -2.19 -3.28
C ALA A 42 17.73 -2.96 -3.10
N LYS A 43 18.45 -2.70 -2.01
CA LYS A 43 19.71 -3.38 -1.71
C LYS A 43 19.46 -4.81 -1.26
N ILE A 44 18.43 -4.99 -0.42
CA ILE A 44 18.05 -6.29 0.11
C ILE A 44 16.60 -6.56 -0.28
N LYS A 45 16.37 -7.72 -0.90
CA LYS A 45 15.04 -8.20 -1.25
C LYS A 45 14.87 -9.64 -0.82
N VAL A 46 13.88 -9.90 0.02
CA VAL A 46 13.44 -11.24 0.40
C VAL A 46 12.02 -11.41 -0.11
N SER A 47 11.67 -12.57 -0.66
CA SER A 47 10.32 -12.85 -1.16
C SER A 47 9.80 -14.15 -0.57
N SER A 48 8.49 -14.24 -0.36
CA SER A 48 7.81 -15.48 -0.04
C SER A 48 7.85 -16.45 -1.22
N PRO A 49 7.46 -17.72 -1.01
CA PRO A 49 7.06 -18.59 -2.11
C PRO A 49 6.00 -17.92 -3.00
N LEU A 50 6.00 -18.29 -4.27
CA LEU A 50 4.99 -17.87 -5.23
C LEU A 50 3.77 -18.79 -5.11
N TYR A 51 2.63 -18.24 -4.71
CA TYR A 51 1.37 -18.99 -4.62
C TYR A 51 0.56 -18.80 -5.89
N MET A 52 0.20 -19.90 -6.57
CA MET A 52 -0.51 -19.86 -7.84
C MET A 52 -2.01 -20.07 -7.63
N VAL A 53 -2.83 -19.06 -7.94
CA VAL A 53 -4.29 -19.07 -7.76
C VAL A 53 -4.92 -18.46 -9.00
N ASP A 54 -6.05 -19.00 -9.44
CA ASP A 54 -6.88 -18.39 -10.48
C ASP A 54 -7.64 -17.20 -9.86
N ILE A 55 -7.10 -15.99 -10.05
CA ILE A 55 -7.57 -14.76 -9.40
C ILE A 55 -8.74 -14.15 -10.20
N ASN A 56 -8.69 -14.26 -11.52
CA ASN A 56 -9.66 -13.68 -12.45
C ASN A 56 -10.71 -14.69 -12.97
N ARG A 57 -10.65 -15.95 -12.55
CA ARG A 57 -11.57 -17.03 -12.94
C ARG A 57 -11.59 -17.33 -14.44
N ASP A 58 -10.45 -17.18 -15.10
CA ASP A 58 -10.30 -17.57 -16.50
C ASP A 58 -9.67 -18.97 -16.67
N CYS A 59 -9.57 -19.73 -15.57
CA CYS A 59 -8.90 -21.03 -15.47
C CYS A 59 -7.38 -20.97 -15.64
N ILE A 60 -6.77 -19.78 -15.73
CA ILE A 60 -5.34 -19.57 -15.72
C ILE A 60 -4.94 -19.08 -14.34
N LYS A 61 -3.83 -19.61 -13.81
CA LYS A 61 -3.36 -19.22 -12.47
C LYS A 61 -2.43 -18.03 -12.56
N GLU A 62 -2.69 -17.03 -11.72
CA GLU A 62 -1.81 -15.90 -11.41
C GLU A 62 -0.98 -16.18 -10.16
N GLY A 63 0.11 -15.42 -10.02
CA GLY A 63 0.99 -15.51 -8.88
C GLY A 63 0.68 -14.47 -7.81
N VAL A 64 0.52 -14.90 -6.55
CA VAL A 64 0.50 -14.05 -5.36
C VAL A 64 1.82 -14.22 -4.61
N VAL A 65 2.49 -13.12 -4.31
CA VAL A 65 3.76 -13.13 -3.58
C VAL A 65 3.87 -11.94 -2.64
N THR A 66 4.52 -12.13 -1.51
CA THR A 66 4.92 -11.03 -0.64
C THR A 66 6.42 -10.84 -0.69
N SER A 67 6.87 -9.59 -0.62
CA SER A 67 8.30 -9.29 -0.61
C SER A 67 8.64 -8.24 0.42
N LYS A 68 9.80 -8.37 1.06
CA LYS A 68 10.38 -7.35 1.92
C LYS A 68 11.56 -6.73 1.18
N ARG A 69 11.49 -5.42 0.93
CA ARG A 69 12.51 -4.65 0.19
C ARG A 69 13.04 -3.56 1.10
N ASP A 70 14.31 -3.65 1.49
CA ASP A 70 14.94 -2.72 2.46
C ASP A 70 14.09 -2.51 3.72
N GLY A 71 13.56 -3.61 4.28
CA GLY A 71 12.71 -3.60 5.48
C GLY A 71 11.23 -3.26 5.25
N GLN A 72 10.82 -2.86 4.06
CA GLN A 72 9.43 -2.51 3.73
C GLN A 72 8.68 -3.71 3.14
N ASP A 73 7.45 -3.95 3.63
CA ASP A 73 6.61 -5.04 3.14
C ASP A 73 5.81 -4.65 1.90
N PHE A 74 5.73 -5.59 0.96
CA PHE A 74 4.98 -5.48 -0.27
C PHE A 74 4.13 -6.72 -0.48
N PHE A 75 2.90 -6.50 -0.93
CA PHE A 75 2.02 -7.52 -1.48
C PHE A 75 1.93 -7.33 -3.00
N GLU A 76 2.17 -8.37 -3.77
CA GLU A 76 2.26 -8.33 -5.22
C GLU A 76 1.39 -9.39 -5.87
N ILE A 77 0.74 -8.99 -6.96
CA ILE A 77 0.04 -9.91 -7.88
C ILE A 77 0.80 -9.88 -9.20
N LYS A 78 1.14 -11.06 -9.68
CA LYS A 78 1.84 -11.31 -10.94
C LYS A 78 0.91 -12.03 -11.89
N ASP A 79 1.02 -11.71 -13.18
CA ASP A 79 0.35 -12.49 -14.20
C ASP A 79 0.98 -13.88 -14.39
N LYS A 80 0.40 -14.66 -15.30
CA LYS A 80 0.89 -15.99 -15.72
C LYS A 80 2.34 -16.02 -16.23
N PHE A 81 2.89 -14.88 -16.64
CA PHE A 81 4.27 -14.75 -17.11
C PHE A 81 5.22 -14.24 -16.02
N GLY A 82 4.74 -14.06 -14.79
CA GLY A 82 5.51 -13.54 -13.67
C GLY A 82 5.66 -12.02 -13.65
N VAL A 83 5.01 -11.29 -14.56
CA VAL A 83 5.04 -9.83 -14.62
C VAL A 83 4.14 -9.25 -13.53
N VAL A 84 4.68 -8.36 -12.71
CA VAL A 84 3.92 -7.70 -11.63
C VAL A 84 2.84 -6.81 -12.23
N ARG A 85 1.57 -7.17 -12.01
CA ARG A 85 0.39 -6.38 -12.42
C ARG A 85 -0.07 -5.43 -11.33
N PHE A 86 0.17 -5.79 -10.08
CA PHE A 86 -0.20 -4.97 -8.93
C PHE A 86 0.84 -5.09 -7.83
N SER A 87 1.12 -3.98 -7.15
CA SER A 87 2.03 -3.93 -6.01
C SER A 87 1.53 -2.93 -4.98
N LEU A 88 1.32 -3.43 -3.76
CA LEU A 88 0.85 -2.66 -2.61
C LEU A 88 1.92 -2.66 -1.52
N LYS A 89 2.37 -1.47 -1.13
CA LYS A 89 3.21 -1.32 0.07
C LYS A 89 2.34 -1.47 1.32
N LEU A 90 2.74 -2.38 2.21
CA LEU A 90 2.11 -2.62 3.50
C LEU A 90 2.91 -1.89 4.58
N ASN A 91 2.26 -0.97 5.28
CA ASN A 91 2.93 -0.17 6.30
C ASN A 91 3.01 -0.93 7.62
N ALA A 92 4.19 -1.50 7.90
CA ALA A 92 4.52 -2.05 9.20
C ALA A 92 4.57 -0.94 10.27
N LYS A 93 4.24 -1.32 11.51
CA LYS A 93 4.36 -0.46 12.71
C LYS A 93 5.45 -0.94 13.66
N GLY A 94 5.82 -2.21 13.57
CA GLY A 94 6.77 -2.85 14.46
C GLY A 94 7.71 -3.80 13.72
N VAL A 95 8.42 -4.61 14.49
CA VAL A 95 9.28 -5.67 13.98
C VAL A 95 8.46 -6.92 13.64
N ASP A 96 9.04 -7.79 12.81
CA ASP A 96 8.44 -9.07 12.40
C ASP A 96 7.08 -8.95 11.67
N SER A 97 6.88 -7.85 10.95
CA SER A 97 5.70 -7.66 10.11
C SER A 97 5.68 -8.66 8.95
N SER A 98 4.50 -9.24 8.72
CA SER A 98 4.30 -10.27 7.69
C SER A 98 2.83 -10.40 7.26
N VAL A 99 2.61 -10.81 6.01
CA VAL A 99 1.29 -11.31 5.58
C VAL A 99 1.24 -12.79 5.91
N TYR A 100 0.25 -13.20 6.69
CA TYR A 100 0.13 -14.58 7.14
C TYR A 100 -1.10 -15.29 6.56
N LYS A 101 -2.06 -14.55 6.00
CA LYS A 101 -3.26 -15.12 5.38
C LYS A 101 -3.80 -14.20 4.28
N VAL A 102 -4.22 -14.79 3.18
CA VAL A 102 -4.93 -14.11 2.09
C VAL A 102 -6.15 -14.94 1.73
N GLU A 103 -7.31 -14.31 1.62
CA GLU A 103 -8.55 -14.98 1.23
C GLU A 103 -9.14 -14.30 0.01
N LEU A 104 -9.56 -15.08 -0.99
CA LEU A 104 -10.31 -14.57 -2.13
C LEU A 104 -11.80 -14.83 -1.91
N LYS A 105 -12.62 -13.79 -1.99
CA LYS A 105 -14.08 -13.85 -1.78
C LYS A 105 -14.80 -13.03 -2.85
N THR A 106 -15.99 -13.46 -3.25
CA THR A 106 -16.86 -12.67 -4.13
C THR A 106 -17.62 -11.64 -3.33
N ILE A 107 -17.64 -10.40 -3.80
CA ILE A 107 -18.41 -9.31 -3.20
C ILE A 107 -19.61 -8.93 -4.06
N THR A 108 -19.48 -8.97 -5.38
CA THR A 108 -20.58 -8.79 -6.32
C THR A 108 -20.42 -9.79 -7.45
N PRO A 109 -21.44 -10.02 -8.32
CA PRO A 109 -21.29 -10.91 -9.46
C PRO A 109 -20.10 -10.59 -10.38
N THR A 110 -19.66 -9.32 -10.38
CA THR A 110 -18.58 -8.81 -11.23
C THR A 110 -17.29 -8.50 -10.48
N ALA A 111 -17.28 -8.45 -9.14
CA ALA A 111 -16.10 -8.08 -8.37
C ALA A 111 -15.77 -9.10 -7.28
N ASP A 112 -14.47 -9.40 -7.17
CA ASP A 112 -13.90 -10.23 -6.13
C ASP A 112 -12.98 -9.36 -5.23
N VAL A 113 -12.88 -9.71 -3.95
CA VAL A 113 -11.99 -9.08 -2.98
C VAL A 113 -10.99 -10.09 -2.44
N MET A 114 -9.72 -9.71 -2.44
CA MET A 114 -8.67 -10.36 -1.67
C MET A 114 -8.54 -9.68 -0.31
N LEU A 115 -8.83 -10.42 0.75
CA LEU A 115 -8.63 -9.99 2.14
C LEU A 115 -7.22 -10.38 2.59
N VAL A 116 -6.31 -9.42 2.56
CA VAL A 116 -4.92 -9.59 2.99
C VAL A 116 -4.83 -9.32 4.48
N HIS A 117 -4.60 -10.37 5.26
CA HIS A 117 -4.37 -10.29 6.70
C HIS A 117 -2.90 -10.02 6.97
N PHE A 118 -2.59 -8.77 7.30
CA PHE A 118 -1.23 -8.31 7.53
C PHE A 118 -0.99 -8.06 9.01
N TYR A 119 -0.06 -8.82 9.59
CA TYR A 119 0.50 -8.53 10.89
C TYR A 119 1.43 -7.31 10.76
N GLU A 120 1.05 -6.19 11.38
CA GLU A 120 1.80 -4.92 11.31
C GLU A 120 3.10 -4.97 12.15
N GLY A 121 3.35 -6.09 12.84
CA GLY A 121 4.49 -6.28 13.73
C GLY A 121 4.17 -5.94 15.18
N TYR A 122 5.15 -6.20 16.05
CA TYR A 122 5.12 -5.79 17.46
C TYR A 122 6.12 -4.69 17.76
N SER A 123 5.84 -3.90 18.79
CA SER A 123 6.75 -2.91 19.35
C SER A 123 6.71 -2.96 20.88
N GLY A 124 7.83 -2.65 21.51
CA GLY A 124 7.90 -2.59 22.97
C GLY A 124 9.28 -2.91 23.52
N VAL A 125 9.85 -1.97 24.29
CA VAL A 125 10.97 -2.23 25.20
C VAL A 125 10.46 -2.48 26.62
N PHE A 126 9.39 -1.78 27.03
CA PHE A 126 8.77 -1.87 28.37
C PHE A 126 7.30 -2.32 28.34
N ASP A 127 6.54 -1.93 27.30
CA ASP A 127 5.15 -2.35 27.06
C ASP A 127 5.10 -3.06 25.70
N TYR A 128 4.67 -4.32 25.65
CA TYR A 128 4.46 -5.04 24.40
C TYR A 128 3.16 -4.59 23.73
N LYS A 129 3.22 -4.31 22.43
CA LYS A 129 2.05 -3.99 21.61
C LYS A 129 2.19 -4.57 20.22
N ALA A 130 1.24 -5.39 19.82
CA ALA A 130 1.16 -5.95 18.47
C ALA A 130 -0.19 -5.65 17.82
N THR A 131 -0.19 -5.41 16.51
CA THR A 131 -1.42 -5.15 15.75
C THR A 131 -1.44 -5.88 14.42
N ALA A 132 -2.61 -6.29 13.96
CA ALA A 132 -2.82 -6.77 12.59
C ALA A 132 -3.96 -6.01 11.92
N ARG A 133 -3.84 -5.82 10.61
CA ARG A 133 -4.74 -5.02 9.77
C ARG A 133 -5.15 -5.77 8.51
N LEU A 134 -6.39 -5.56 8.10
CA LEU A 134 -6.87 -6.00 6.80
C LEU A 134 -6.54 -4.98 5.72
N PHE A 135 -6.13 -5.47 4.57
CA PHE A 135 -6.17 -4.72 3.32
C PHE A 135 -7.16 -5.41 2.39
N PHE A 136 -8.02 -4.62 1.76
CA PHE A 136 -8.96 -5.12 0.76
C PHE A 136 -8.35 -4.81 -0.60
N VAL A 137 -8.03 -5.85 -1.36
CA VAL A 137 -7.54 -5.71 -2.73
C VAL A 137 -8.66 -6.17 -3.64
N VAL A 138 -9.38 -5.21 -4.22
CA VAL A 138 -10.55 -5.50 -5.07
C VAL A 138 -10.10 -5.68 -6.51
N ILE A 139 -10.60 -6.72 -7.17
CA ILE A 139 -10.43 -6.97 -8.59
C ILE A 139 -11.79 -6.76 -9.26
N GLU A 140 -11.95 -5.66 -9.98
CA GLU A 140 -13.20 -5.34 -10.69
C GLU A 140 -13.28 -6.06 -12.02
N ASN A 141 -14.47 -6.56 -12.36
CA ASN A 141 -14.79 -7.29 -13.58
C ASN A 141 -13.83 -8.45 -13.84
N ARG A 142 -13.19 -8.96 -12.79
CA ARG A 142 -12.12 -9.95 -12.86
C ARG A 142 -11.02 -9.58 -13.87
N ASP A 143 -10.69 -8.29 -13.97
CA ASP A 143 -9.63 -7.80 -14.83
C ASP A 143 -8.41 -7.43 -13.99
N LEU A 144 -7.26 -8.06 -14.23
CA LEU A 144 -6.01 -7.79 -13.51
C LEU A 144 -5.47 -6.37 -13.74
N LYS A 145 -6.03 -5.61 -14.69
CA LYS A 145 -5.73 -4.18 -14.87
C LYS A 145 -6.54 -3.29 -13.93
N LYS A 146 -7.61 -3.82 -13.33
CA LYS A 146 -8.58 -3.09 -12.48
C LYS A 146 -8.49 -3.58 -11.03
N ILE A 147 -7.29 -3.47 -10.47
CA ILE A 147 -7.01 -3.86 -9.09
C ILE A 147 -6.90 -2.61 -8.23
N TYR A 148 -7.70 -2.54 -7.16
CA TYR A 148 -7.81 -1.37 -6.30
C TYR A 148 -7.58 -1.74 -4.83
N PRO A 149 -6.59 -1.14 -4.16
CA PRO A 149 -6.39 -1.34 -2.73
C PRO A 149 -7.26 -0.42 -1.89
N TYR A 150 -7.70 -0.93 -0.75
CA TYR A 150 -8.27 -0.18 0.33
C TYR A 150 -7.65 -0.61 1.66
N LYS A 151 -7.24 0.36 2.47
CA LYS A 151 -6.68 0.11 3.80
C LYS A 151 -7.82 -0.11 4.78
N GLY A 152 -8.11 -1.37 5.06
CA GLY A 152 -9.14 -1.80 6.01
C GLY A 152 -8.77 -1.56 7.48
N PRO A 153 -9.63 -2.01 8.41
CA PRO A 153 -9.45 -1.79 9.85
C PRO A 153 -8.35 -2.68 10.43
N ALA A 154 -7.88 -2.30 11.62
CA ALA A 154 -7.20 -3.26 12.49
C ALA A 154 -8.21 -4.29 12.99
N PHE A 155 -7.86 -5.57 12.89
CA PHE A 155 -8.69 -6.70 13.31
C PHE A 155 -8.01 -7.52 14.42
N PHE A 156 -6.81 -7.13 14.84
CA PHE A 156 -6.09 -7.74 15.95
C PHE A 156 -5.34 -6.66 16.73
N LEU A 157 -5.41 -6.74 18.05
CA LEU A 157 -4.60 -5.95 18.97
C LEU A 157 -4.22 -6.85 20.15
N GLU A 158 -2.94 -6.92 20.44
CA GLU A 158 -2.40 -7.52 21.64
C GLU A 158 -1.58 -6.48 22.38
N ARG A 159 -1.73 -6.44 23.70
CA ARG A 159 -1.00 -5.51 24.56
C ARG A 159 -0.70 -6.17 25.89
N GLU A 160 0.53 -6.01 26.33
CA GLU A 160 0.98 -6.32 27.69
C GLU A 160 1.63 -5.07 28.28
N LYS A 161 1.21 -4.69 29.49
CA LYS A 161 1.80 -3.57 30.22
C LYS A 161 2.60 -4.05 31.42
N VAL A 162 3.52 -3.20 31.88
CA VAL A 162 4.19 -3.37 33.19
C VAL A 162 3.15 -3.61 34.28
N GLY A 163 3.35 -4.65 35.10
CA GLY A 163 2.43 -5.07 36.15
C GLY A 163 1.41 -6.15 35.73
N ASN A 164 1.73 -6.97 34.73
CA ASN A 164 0.97 -8.16 34.33
C ASN A 164 -0.45 -7.89 33.79
N GLN A 165 -0.68 -6.69 33.27
CA GLN A 165 -1.95 -6.35 32.62
C GLN A 165 -1.90 -6.74 31.14
N TYR A 166 -2.50 -7.88 30.82
CA TYR A 166 -2.61 -8.40 29.46
C TYR A 166 -3.98 -8.11 28.83
N ASN A 167 -4.00 -7.71 27.56
CA ASN A 167 -5.21 -7.47 26.79
C ASN A 167 -5.06 -7.98 25.36
N LEU A 168 -5.95 -8.88 24.96
CA LEU A 168 -6.04 -9.41 23.62
C LEU A 168 -7.42 -9.11 23.02
N ARG A 169 -7.43 -8.55 21.80
CA ARG A 169 -8.64 -8.32 21.01
C ARG A 169 -8.45 -8.89 19.62
N LYS A 170 -9.17 -9.96 19.31
CA LYS A 170 -9.16 -10.62 18.00
C LYS A 170 -10.54 -10.53 17.38
N TYR A 171 -10.65 -9.76 16.30
CA TYR A 171 -11.89 -9.54 15.59
C TYR A 171 -12.12 -10.67 14.59
N HIS A 172 -13.38 -11.07 14.43
CA HIS A 172 -13.82 -11.99 13.39
C HIS A 172 -14.07 -11.21 12.09
N VAL A 173 -13.62 -11.78 10.98
CA VAL A 173 -13.75 -11.20 9.64
C VAL A 173 -14.65 -12.10 8.82
N ASN A 174 -15.81 -11.59 8.40
CA ASN A 174 -16.76 -12.35 7.58
C ASN A 174 -17.13 -11.56 6.32
N VAL A 175 -17.45 -12.27 5.24
CA VAL A 175 -17.94 -11.72 3.98
C VAL A 175 -19.32 -12.31 3.71
N LEU A 176 -20.37 -11.53 3.92
CA LEU A 176 -21.77 -11.96 3.86
C LEU A 176 -22.63 -10.82 3.31
N ASP A 177 -23.75 -11.15 2.68
CA ASP A 177 -24.78 -10.18 2.28
C ASP A 177 -25.66 -9.85 3.50
N TYR A 178 -25.42 -8.69 4.10
CA TYR A 178 -26.12 -8.24 5.31
C TYR A 178 -27.43 -7.50 5.02
N ASN A 179 -27.63 -7.00 3.80
CA ASN A 179 -28.81 -6.21 3.44
C ASN A 179 -29.75 -6.92 2.44
N GLY A 180 -29.38 -8.13 1.98
CA GLY A 180 -30.16 -8.96 1.08
C GLY A 180 -30.19 -8.47 -0.37
N ASN A 181 -29.23 -7.64 -0.79
CA ASN A 181 -29.21 -7.08 -2.15
C ASN A 181 -28.36 -7.89 -3.16
N GLY A 182 -27.82 -9.04 -2.74
CA GLY A 182 -26.94 -9.89 -3.55
C GLY A 182 -25.49 -9.42 -3.61
N HIS A 183 -25.10 -8.39 -2.84
CA HIS A 183 -23.72 -7.95 -2.66
C HIS A 183 -23.25 -8.35 -1.26
N ASN A 184 -22.11 -9.03 -1.18
CA ASN A 184 -21.51 -9.35 0.12
C ASN A 184 -20.72 -8.16 0.65
N GLU A 185 -20.95 -7.81 1.91
CA GLU A 185 -20.15 -6.85 2.66
C GLU A 185 -19.05 -7.53 3.47
N VAL A 186 -17.97 -6.79 3.70
CA VAL A 186 -16.93 -7.21 4.65
C VAL A 186 -17.31 -6.71 6.03
N SER A 187 -17.37 -7.60 7.01
CA SER A 187 -17.67 -7.29 8.41
C SER A 187 -16.50 -7.64 9.30
N VAL A 188 -16.18 -6.75 10.25
CA VAL A 188 -15.13 -6.94 11.24
C VAL A 188 -15.73 -6.75 12.63
N THR A 189 -15.84 -7.83 13.39
CA THR A 189 -16.63 -7.89 14.62
C THR A 189 -15.81 -8.35 15.82
N TYR A 190 -16.04 -7.75 16.99
CA TYR A 190 -15.46 -8.18 18.27
C TYR A 190 -16.38 -7.77 19.41
N ASN A 191 -16.92 -8.74 20.15
CA ASN A 191 -17.96 -8.51 21.16
C ASN A 191 -19.10 -7.65 20.58
N ASN A 192 -19.38 -6.49 21.18
CA ASN A 192 -20.43 -5.57 20.73
C ASN A 192 -19.94 -4.55 19.69
N ILE A 193 -18.69 -4.64 19.22
CA ILE A 193 -18.14 -3.76 18.19
C ILE A 193 -18.31 -4.45 16.84
N GLN A 194 -19.02 -3.80 15.93
CA GLN A 194 -19.16 -4.22 14.55
C GLN A 194 -18.77 -3.07 13.62
N ARG A 195 -18.02 -3.40 12.57
CA ARG A 195 -17.73 -2.49 11.46
C ARG A 195 -18.14 -3.16 10.18
N LEU A 196 -18.99 -2.51 9.39
CA LEU A 196 -19.46 -3.01 8.11
C LEU A 196 -18.86 -2.18 6.98
N TYR A 197 -18.38 -2.85 5.94
CA TYR A 197 -17.78 -2.24 4.77
C TYR A 197 -18.59 -2.62 3.54
N PHE A 198 -19.32 -1.65 3.00
CA PHE A 198 -20.13 -1.77 1.79
C PHE A 198 -19.30 -1.36 0.58
N TYR A 199 -19.09 -2.29 -0.34
CA TYR A 199 -18.38 -1.98 -1.56
C TYR A 199 -19.21 -1.06 -2.47
N LYS A 200 -18.55 -0.06 -3.06
CA LYS A 200 -19.17 0.84 -4.05
C LYS A 200 -18.63 0.60 -5.46
N THR A 201 -17.38 0.98 -5.70
CA THR A 201 -16.66 0.81 -6.98
C THR A 201 -15.21 1.25 -6.81
N LYS A 202 -14.30 0.79 -7.67
CA LYS A 202 -12.88 1.21 -7.77
C LYS A 202 -12.13 1.18 -6.44
N GLY A 203 -12.43 0.18 -5.61
CA GLY A 203 -11.86 0.04 -4.27
C GLY A 203 -12.40 1.04 -3.23
N LEU A 204 -13.47 1.76 -3.52
CA LEU A 204 -14.18 2.60 -2.56
C LEU A 204 -15.12 1.76 -1.71
N TRP A 205 -15.07 1.99 -0.40
CA TRP A 205 -15.88 1.31 0.60
C TRP A 205 -16.57 2.34 1.48
N GLN A 206 -17.89 2.20 1.63
CA GLN A 206 -18.66 2.94 2.63
C GLN A 206 -18.62 2.16 3.94
N THR A 207 -18.25 2.82 5.04
CA THR A 207 -18.19 2.22 6.37
C THR A 207 -19.43 2.60 7.17
N LEU A 208 -20.01 1.62 7.87
CA LEU A 208 -21.01 1.81 8.93
C LEU A 208 -20.48 1.24 10.24
#